data_AF-M2B6U1-F1
#
_entry.id   AF-M2B6U1-F1
#
_cell.length_a   1.000
_cell.length_b   1.000
_cell.length_c   1.000
_cell.angle_alpha   90.00
_cell.angle_beta   90.00
_cell.angle_gamma   90.00
#
_symmetry.space_group_name_H-M   'P 1'
#
loop_
_entity.id
_entity.type
_entity.pdbx_description
1 polymer ?
#
loop_
_entity_poly.entity_id
_entity_poly.type
_entity_poly.pdbx_seq_one_letter_code
_entity_poly.pdbx_strand_id
1 'polypeptide(L)'
;MIKNDSRAIINTNRPYSEKRKFSIKMKLLISVFALLLLQYTALTYKDWLSLKRFSKMQIESIANIKYLAFMDAINSYSLTGNAVLDSLSTNEAVIKAFEERDRQTLFEVMEPIYKNLKEKYNAK
;
A
#
# COMPACT_ATOMS: atom_id res chain seq x y z
N MET A 1 -92.52 -38.39 23.71
CA MET A 1 -92.41 -36.95 23.38
C MET A 1 -91.79 -36.28 24.59
N ILE A 2 -90.63 -35.64 24.57
CA ILE A 2 -90.06 -34.72 23.57
C ILE A 2 -88.58 -35.04 23.32
N LYS A 3 -88.20 -34.78 22.07
CA LYS A 3 -86.92 -34.93 21.38
C LYS A 3 -85.93 -33.81 21.74
N ASN A 4 -84.65 -34.09 21.47
CA ASN A 4 -83.57 -33.12 21.12
C ASN A 4 -83.00 -32.30 22.30
N ASP A 5 -81.74 -31.87 22.32
CA ASP A 5 -80.71 -31.91 21.30
C ASP A 5 -79.34 -31.80 21.96
N SER A 6 -78.35 -32.32 21.24
CA SER A 6 -76.94 -32.22 21.54
C SER A 6 -76.50 -30.75 21.53
N ARG A 7 -75.97 -30.25 22.65
CA ARG A 7 -75.04 -29.11 22.60
C ARG A 7 -73.82 -29.45 23.42
N ALA A 8 -72.85 -30.03 22.72
CA ALA A 8 -71.46 -29.98 23.09
C ALA A 8 -71.08 -28.53 23.40
N ILE A 9 -70.93 -28.21 24.69
CA ILE A 9 -70.24 -26.99 25.10
C ILE A 9 -68.76 -27.33 24.97
N ILE A 10 -68.25 -27.21 23.74
CA ILE A 10 -66.82 -27.20 23.47
C ILE A 10 -66.28 -25.95 24.15
N ASN A 11 -65.77 -26.11 25.37
CA ASN A 11 -65.03 -25.06 26.04
C ASN A 11 -63.66 -24.94 25.36
N THR A 12 -63.60 -24.20 24.25
CA THR A 12 -62.35 -23.75 23.65
C THR A 12 -61.75 -22.64 24.50
N ASN A 13 -61.31 -22.96 25.70
CA ASN A 13 -60.30 -22.16 26.39
C ASN A 13 -58.94 -22.46 25.72
N ARG A 14 -58.76 -21.88 24.53
CA ARG A 14 -57.43 -21.72 23.95
C ARG A 14 -56.58 -20.99 24.99
N PRO A 15 -55.33 -21.40 25.26
CA PRO A 15 -54.45 -20.61 26.09
C PRO A 15 -54.33 -19.24 25.42
N TYR A 16 -54.79 -18.20 26.10
CA TYR A 16 -54.54 -16.83 25.69
C TYR A 16 -53.02 -16.66 25.78
N SER A 17 -52.33 -16.93 24.68
CA SER A 17 -50.93 -16.58 24.50
C SER A 17 -50.89 -15.08 24.67
N GLU A 18 -50.55 -14.61 25.87
CA GLU A 18 -50.24 -13.23 26.16
C GLU A 18 -49.16 -12.82 25.17
N LYS A 19 -49.59 -12.16 24.09
CA LYS A 19 -48.70 -11.47 23.17
C LYS A 19 -47.88 -10.55 24.06
N ARG A 20 -46.59 -10.87 24.26
CA ARG A 20 -45.63 -10.02 25.00
C ARG A 20 -45.76 -8.61 24.44
N LYS A 21 -46.50 -7.75 25.13
CA LYS A 21 -46.60 -6.33 24.81
C LYS A 21 -45.25 -5.76 25.21
N PHE A 22 -44.33 -5.69 24.24
CA PHE A 22 -43.05 -5.01 24.42
C PHE A 22 -43.33 -3.64 25.04
N SER A 23 -42.92 -3.46 26.30
CA SER A 23 -43.08 -2.21 27.03
C SER A 23 -42.47 -1.08 26.21
N ILE A 24 -43.11 0.09 26.22
CA ILE A 24 -42.64 1.30 25.50
C ILE A 24 -41.17 1.60 25.82
N LYS A 25 -40.74 1.31 27.07
CA LYS A 25 -39.32 1.41 27.48
C LYS A 25 -38.39 0.51 26.67
N MET A 26 -38.78 -0.75 26.39
CA MET A 26 -37.96 -1.67 25.58
C MET A 26 -37.90 -1.26 24.11
N LYS A 27 -38.98 -0.71 23.55
CA LYS A 27 -38.97 -0.17 22.18
C LYS A 27 -38.02 1.03 22.04
N LEU A 28 -38.01 1.90 23.05
CA LEU A 28 -37.11 3.05 23.09
C LEU A 28 -35.64 2.61 23.22
N LEU A 29 -35.37 1.62 24.08
CA LEU A 29 -34.03 1.08 24.31
C LEU A 29 -33.45 0.43 23.05
N ILE A 30 -34.26 -0.32 22.31
CA ILE A 30 -33.87 -0.93 21.03
C ILE A 30 -33.54 0.14 19.99
N SER A 31 -34.32 1.22 19.93
CA SER A 31 -34.05 2.32 19.00
C SER A 31 -32.75 3.05 19.33
N VAL A 32 -32.49 3.35 20.60
CA VAL A 32 -31.23 3.97 21.03
C VAL A 32 -30.04 3.04 20.76
N PHE A 33 -30.19 1.74 21.02
CA PHE A 33 -29.16 0.75 20.74
C PHE A 33 -28.85 0.63 19.24
N ALA A 34 -29.88 0.65 18.39
CA ALA A 34 -29.70 0.63 16.94
C ALA A 34 -28.99 1.89 16.43
N LEU A 35 -29.32 3.07 16.98
CA LEU A 35 -28.65 4.32 16.66
C LEU A 35 -27.16 4.30 17.07
N LEU A 36 -26.85 3.76 18.24
CA LEU A 36 -25.47 3.60 18.71
C LEU A 36 -24.67 2.67 17.80
N LEU A 37 -25.25 1.54 17.39
CA LEU A 37 -24.61 0.61 16.44
C LEU A 37 -24.35 1.28 15.09
N LEU A 38 -25.31 2.05 14.57
CA LEU A 38 -25.16 2.78 13.32
C LEU A 38 -24.00 3.79 13.41
N GLN A 39 -23.93 4.56 14.50
CA GLN A 39 -22.86 5.53 14.75
C GLN A 39 -21.49 4.85 14.83
N TYR A 40 -21.38 3.76 15.58
CA TYR A 40 -20.12 3.04 15.76
C TYR A 40 -19.63 2.39 14.47
N THR A 41 -20.56 1.86 13.66
CA THR A 41 -20.25 1.26 12.36
C THR A 41 -19.77 2.31 11.36
N ALA A 42 -20.40 3.49 11.33
CA ALA A 42 -19.98 4.59 10.46
C ALA A 42 -18.57 5.09 10.81
N LEU A 43 -18.25 5.21 12.11
CA LEU A 43 -16.94 5.65 12.59
C LEU A 43 -15.85 4.63 12.22
N THR A 44 -16.07 3.36 12.56
CA THR A 44 -15.12 2.27 12.29
C THR A 44 -14.92 2.01 10.81
N TYR A 45 -15.96 2.13 9.98
CA TYR A 45 -15.83 2.00 8.53
C TYR A 45 -14.97 3.12 7.92
N LYS A 46 -15.18 4.37 8.37
CA LYS A 46 -14.38 5.51 7.92
C LYS A 46 -12.92 5.36 8.32
N ASP A 47 -12.66 4.94 9.55
CA ASP A 47 -11.30 4.72 10.06
C ASP A 47 -10.60 3.57 9.33
N TRP A 48 -11.30 2.47 9.07
CA TRP A 48 -10.76 1.35 8.28
C TRP A 48 -10.42 1.76 6.84
N LEU A 49 -11.32 2.49 6.18
CA LEU A 49 -11.09 3.01 4.83
C LEU A 49 -9.89 3.98 4.79
N SER A 50 -9.77 4.83 5.81
CA SER A 50 -8.65 5.76 5.98
C SER A 50 -7.33 5.03 6.16
N LEU A 51 -7.26 4.06 7.10
CA LEU A 51 -6.05 3.25 7.33
C LEU A 51 -5.59 2.53 6.06
N LYS A 52 -6.53 1.94 5.31
CA LYS A 52 -6.23 1.21 4.07
C LYS A 52 -5.70 2.13 2.97
N ARG A 53 -6.21 3.37 2.89
CA ARG A 53 -5.72 4.39 1.95
C ARG A 53 -4.36 4.94 2.37
N PHE A 54 -4.17 5.21 3.67
CA PHE A 54 -2.89 5.66 4.22
C PHE A 54 -1.78 4.62 4.03
N SER A 55 -2.05 3.34 4.30
CA SER A 55 -1.06 2.29 4.12
C SER A 55 -0.69 2.11 2.64
N LYS A 56 -1.68 2.10 1.74
CA LYS A 56 -1.44 2.03 0.30
C LYS A 56 -0.59 3.20 -0.19
N MET A 57 -0.94 4.42 0.23
CA MET A 57 -0.24 5.63 -0.19
C MET A 57 1.21 5.68 0.33
N GLN A 58 1.45 5.21 1.55
CA GLN A 58 2.82 5.11 2.09
C GLN A 58 3.65 4.05 1.37
N ILE A 59 3.08 2.87 1.06
CA ILE A 59 3.79 1.82 0.33
C ILE A 59 4.13 2.29 -1.08
N GLU A 60 3.17 2.94 -1.76
CA GLU A 60 3.34 3.46 -3.11
C GLU A 60 4.33 4.63 -3.16
N SER A 61 4.30 5.55 -2.19
CA SER A 61 5.25 6.66 -2.14
C SER A 61 6.68 6.18 -1.85
N ILE A 62 6.86 5.23 -0.93
CA ILE A 62 8.17 4.66 -0.62
C ILE A 62 8.72 3.88 -1.83
N ALA A 63 7.88 3.10 -2.50
CA ALA A 63 8.28 2.38 -3.72
C ALA A 63 8.68 3.35 -4.84
N ASN A 64 7.91 4.42 -5.04
CA ASN A 64 8.21 5.42 -6.06
C ASN A 64 9.50 6.19 -5.74
N ILE A 65 9.73 6.59 -4.49
CA ILE A 65 10.98 7.26 -4.07
C ILE A 65 12.19 6.34 -4.31
N LYS A 66 12.09 5.04 -3.97
CA LYS A 66 13.16 4.08 -4.22
C LYS A 66 13.41 3.88 -5.71
N TYR A 67 12.36 3.77 -6.50
CA TYR A 67 12.48 3.64 -7.95
C TYR A 67 13.12 4.88 -8.59
N LEU A 68 12.69 6.08 -8.19
CA LEU A 68 13.28 7.34 -8.66
C LEU A 68 14.75 7.45 -8.27
N ALA A 69 15.11 7.15 -7.02
CA ALA A 69 16.50 7.14 -6.58
C ALA A 69 17.36 6.11 -7.33
N PHE A 70 16.80 4.93 -7.61
CA PHE A 70 17.48 3.92 -8.42
C PHE A 70 17.66 4.38 -9.87
N MET A 71 16.63 4.94 -10.50
CA MET A 71 16.72 5.44 -11.87
C MET A 71 17.64 6.64 -11.98
N ASP A 72 17.66 7.52 -10.98
CA ASP A 72 18.59 8.65 -10.91
C ASP A 72 20.04 8.17 -10.77
N ALA A 73 20.28 7.19 -9.90
CA ALA A 73 21.59 6.55 -9.79
C ALA A 73 22.00 5.86 -11.10
N ILE A 74 21.12 5.07 -11.73
CA ILE A 74 21.41 4.41 -13.01
C ILE A 74 21.67 5.43 -14.12
N ASN A 75 20.87 6.50 -14.21
CA ASN A 75 21.08 7.55 -15.19
C ASN A 75 22.39 8.30 -14.94
N SER A 76 22.71 8.59 -13.69
CA SER A 76 23.99 9.19 -13.30
C SER A 76 25.17 8.26 -13.66
N TYR A 77 25.12 6.99 -13.27
CA TYR A 77 26.14 6.00 -13.62
C TYR A 77 26.23 5.71 -15.12
N SER A 78 25.12 5.75 -15.86
CA SER A 78 25.10 5.56 -17.32
C SER A 78 25.69 6.77 -18.04
N LEU A 79 25.34 8.00 -17.62
CA LEU A 79 25.93 9.21 -18.16
C LEU A 79 27.42 9.32 -17.84
N THR A 80 27.80 9.07 -16.59
CA THR A 80 29.20 9.08 -16.18
C THR A 80 29.94 7.91 -16.83
N GLY A 81 29.38 6.71 -16.83
CA GLY A 81 29.96 5.51 -17.43
C GLY A 81 30.20 5.64 -18.92
N ASN A 82 29.22 6.15 -19.68
CA ASN A 82 29.38 6.39 -21.12
C ASN A 82 30.38 7.52 -21.40
N ALA A 83 30.37 8.63 -20.63
CA ALA A 83 31.34 9.70 -20.82
C ALA A 83 32.78 9.22 -20.55
N VAL A 84 32.95 8.37 -19.53
CA VAL A 84 34.22 7.71 -19.22
C VAL A 84 34.58 6.76 -20.37
N LEU A 85 33.68 5.88 -20.80
CA LEU A 85 33.94 4.90 -21.84
C LEU A 85 34.26 5.54 -23.20
N ASP A 86 33.58 6.63 -23.57
CA ASP A 86 33.89 7.40 -24.79
C ASP A 86 35.27 8.08 -24.69
N SER A 87 35.60 8.66 -23.53
CA SER A 87 36.93 9.28 -23.32
C SER A 87 38.08 8.27 -23.34
N LEU A 88 37.81 7.03 -22.94
CA LEU A 88 38.80 5.95 -22.86
C LEU A 88 38.94 5.19 -24.18
N SER A 89 37.82 4.91 -24.85
CA SER A 89 37.78 4.17 -26.12
C SER A 89 38.31 4.98 -27.31
N THR A 90 38.49 6.30 -27.16
CA THR A 90 39.10 7.16 -28.19
C THR A 90 40.58 7.45 -27.92
N ASN A 91 41.13 7.00 -26.79
CA ASN A 91 42.52 7.24 -26.43
C ASN A 91 43.41 6.05 -26.82
N GLU A 92 44.16 6.20 -27.92
CA GLU A 92 45.09 5.18 -28.43
C GLU A 92 46.12 4.71 -27.39
N ALA A 93 46.58 5.60 -26.50
CA ALA A 93 47.54 5.22 -25.46
C ALA A 93 46.91 4.31 -24.40
N VAL A 94 45.63 4.52 -24.07
CA VAL A 94 44.87 3.64 -23.16
C VAL A 94 44.61 2.30 -23.83
N ILE A 95 44.16 2.30 -25.08
CA ILE A 95 43.88 1.06 -25.84
C ILE A 95 45.14 0.21 -25.96
N LYS A 96 46.27 0.82 -26.32
CA LYS A 96 47.55 0.13 -26.49
C LYS A 96 48.08 -0.42 -25.17
N ALA A 97 48.00 0.33 -24.07
CA ALA A 97 48.37 -0.15 -22.74
C ALA A 97 47.48 -1.32 -22.27
N PHE A 98 46.19 -1.31 -22.62
CA PHE A 98 45.29 -2.44 -22.37
C PHE A 98 45.63 -3.66 -23.23
N GLU A 99 45.94 -3.47 -24.51
CA GLU A 99 46.32 -4.53 -25.45
C GLU A 99 47.62 -5.22 -25.02
N GLU A 100 48.62 -4.44 -24.62
CA GLU A 100 49.92 -4.91 -24.13
C GLU A 100 49.84 -5.46 -22.69
N ARG A 101 48.68 -5.33 -22.02
CA ARG A 101 48.45 -5.67 -20.60
C ARG A 101 49.47 -5.02 -19.65
N ASP A 102 50.01 -3.87 -20.03
CA ASP A 102 50.97 -3.14 -19.22
C ASP A 102 50.22 -2.34 -18.15
N ARG A 103 50.17 -2.91 -16.95
CA ARG A 103 49.47 -2.29 -15.81
C ARG A 103 50.09 -0.96 -15.40
N GLN A 104 51.40 -0.79 -15.60
CA GLN A 104 52.12 0.39 -15.13
C GLN A 104 51.87 1.56 -16.06
N THR A 105 52.00 1.34 -17.37
CA THR A 105 51.62 2.34 -18.38
C THR A 105 50.12 2.63 -18.32
N LEU A 106 49.28 1.63 -18.07
CA LEU A 106 47.85 1.85 -17.91
C LEU A 106 47.54 2.75 -16.71
N PHE A 107 48.22 2.57 -15.58
CA PHE A 107 48.06 3.42 -14.41
C PHE A 107 48.47 4.87 -14.70
N GLU A 108 49.63 5.07 -15.32
CA GLU A 108 50.16 6.39 -15.67
C GLU A 108 49.25 7.17 -16.64
N VAL A 109 48.68 6.48 -17.64
CA VAL A 109 47.78 7.12 -18.62
C VAL A 109 46.38 7.37 -18.03
N MET A 110 45.91 6.49 -17.13
CA MET A 110 44.59 6.61 -16.50
C MET A 110 44.52 7.65 -15.37
N GLU A 111 45.61 7.86 -14.63
CA GLU A 111 45.67 8.80 -13.50
C GLU A 111 45.20 10.23 -13.86
N PRO A 112 45.71 10.88 -14.93
CA PRO A 112 45.25 12.22 -15.31
C PRO A 112 43.81 12.22 -15.82
N ILE A 113 43.37 11.15 -16.50
CA ILE A 113 41.99 11.02 -17.01
C ILE A 113 41.01 10.94 -15.84
N TYR A 114 41.31 10.12 -14.83
CA TYR A 114 40.50 9.98 -13.62
C TYR A 114 40.41 11.30 -12.84
N LYS A 115 41.54 12.02 -12.70
CA LYS A 115 41.56 13.33 -12.03
C LYS A 115 40.65 14.35 -12.73
N ASN A 116 40.71 14.42 -14.06
CA ASN A 116 39.86 15.30 -14.85
C ASN A 116 38.37 14.94 -14.75
N LEU A 117 38.05 13.64 -14.77
CA LEU A 117 36.67 13.15 -14.59
C LEU A 117 36.14 13.47 -13.19
N LYS A 118 36.96 13.31 -12.15
CA LYS A 118 36.60 13.62 -10.77
C LYS A 118 36.28 15.12 -10.59
N GLU A 119 37.10 15.99 -11.17
CA GLU A 119 36.88 17.44 -11.14
C GLU A 119 35.64 17.85 -11.95
N LYS A 120 35.45 17.28 -13.15
CA LYS A 120 34.36 17.65 -14.06
C LYS A 120 32.98 17.17 -13.60
N TYR A 121 32.91 16.00 -12.95
CA TYR A 121 31.65 15.39 -12.51
C TYR A 121 31.42 15.49 -11.00
N ASN A 122 32.32 16.15 -10.26
CA ASN A 122 32.21 16.37 -8.82
C ASN A 122 31.87 15.08 -8.05
N ALA A 123 32.43 13.95 -8.51
CA ALA A 123 32.26 12.65 -7.87
C ALA A 123 32.97 12.71 -6.51
N LYS A 124 32.18 12.78 -5.43
CA LYS A 124 32.66 12.80 -4.05
C LYS A 124 33.51 11.57 -3.74
#